data_AF-A0A8T8S967-F1
#
_entry.id   AF-A0A8T8S967-F1
#
_cell.length_a   1.000
_cell.length_b   1.000
_cell.length_c   1.000
_cell.angle_alpha   90.00
_cell.angle_beta   90.00
_cell.angle_gamma   90.00
#
_symmetry.space_group_name_H-M   'P 1'
#
loop_
_entity.id
_entity.type
_entity.pdbx_description
1 polymer ?
#
loop_
_entity_poly.entity_id
_entity_poly.type
_entity_poly.pdbx_seq_one_letter_code
_entity_poly.pdbx_strand_id
1 'polypeptide(L)'
;MSISKDVSGEAQLSAAADELIELHRTFITVFDASRQENVMVRPHLLAIMADNPMAASLSSSIGMKGNRFCRLCHVDGSSLGLQTQDGMMAYLKEGDPRSADSIKAALWAQIEASSANVSEAEMKRLRTETGTKDEATKRQCDILYTLRKELETSGRSRLETDAL
;
A
#
# COMPACT_ATOMS: atom_id res chain seq x y z
N MET A 1 12.03 20.74 12.85
CA MET A 1 10.70 20.88 12.21
C MET A 1 9.66 21.08 13.31
N SER A 2 8.94 22.20 13.29
CA SER A 2 7.77 22.40 14.14
C SER A 2 6.65 21.54 13.57
N ILE A 3 6.16 20.57 14.33
CA ILE A 3 5.19 19.58 13.84
C ILE A 3 3.79 20.08 14.18
N SER A 4 3.03 20.49 13.16
CA SER A 4 1.61 20.79 13.32
C SER A 4 0.85 19.52 13.72
N LYS A 5 -0.09 19.63 14.67
CA LYS A 5 -0.93 18.50 15.11
C LYS A 5 -1.90 18.01 14.03
N ASP A 6 -2.03 18.76 12.94
CA ASP A 6 -3.01 18.52 11.89
C ASP A 6 -2.46 17.74 10.69
N VAL A 7 -1.21 17.25 10.74
CA VAL A 7 -0.55 16.58 9.61
C VAL A 7 -0.32 15.10 9.95
N SER A 8 -0.82 14.18 9.10
CA SER A 8 -0.61 12.74 9.28
C SER A 8 0.86 12.35 9.17
N GLY A 9 1.25 11.24 9.80
CA GLY A 9 2.62 10.72 9.69
C GLY A 9 3.04 10.40 8.25
N GLU A 10 2.09 9.97 7.42
CA GLU A 10 2.31 9.71 5.99
C GLU A 10 2.61 11.01 5.22
N ALA A 11 1.89 12.09 5.51
CA ALA A 11 2.13 13.38 4.89
C ALA A 11 3.47 13.99 5.30
N GLN A 12 3.87 13.82 6.56
CA GLN A 12 5.20 14.23 7.04
C GLN A 12 6.31 13.43 6.33
N LEU A 13 6.14 12.11 6.22
CA LEU A 13 7.09 11.25 5.52
C LEU A 13 7.18 11.58 4.03
N SER A 14 6.05 11.87 3.37
CA SER A 14 6.01 12.28 1.96
C SER A 14 6.83 13.55 1.75
N ALA A 15 6.63 14.57 2.58
CA ALA A 15 7.38 15.82 2.47
C ALA A 15 8.90 15.61 2.65
N ALA A 16 9.30 14.78 3.61
CA ALA A 16 10.70 14.43 3.82
C ALA A 16 11.27 13.61 2.64
N ALA A 17 10.49 12.69 2.07
CA ALA A 17 10.90 11.92 0.90
C ALA A 17 11.08 12.82 -0.34
N ASP A 18 10.16 13.75 -0.58
CA ASP A 18 10.25 14.72 -1.67
C ASP A 18 11.50 15.61 -1.54
N GLU A 19 11.80 16.08 -0.33
CA GLU A 19 13.03 16.84 -0.05
C GLU A 19 14.28 15.99 -0.32
N LEU A 20 14.32 14.74 0.14
CA LEU A 20 15.44 13.83 -0.13
C LEU A 20 15.62 13.51 -1.62
N ILE A 21 14.52 13.33 -2.36
CA ILE A 21 14.55 13.11 -3.82
C ILE A 21 15.14 14.34 -4.52
N GLU A 22 14.75 15.54 -4.12
CA GLU A 22 15.27 16.77 -4.70
C GLU A 22 16.75 16.98 -4.37
N LEU A 23 17.14 16.71 -3.11
CA LEU A 23 18.54 16.75 -2.68
C LEU A 23 19.41 15.67 -3.33
N HIS A 24 18.80 14.60 -3.86
CA HIS A 24 19.51 13.60 -4.65
C HIS A 24 19.82 14.08 -6.07
N ARG A 25 18.92 14.89 -6.66
CA ARG A 25 19.14 15.55 -7.96
C ARG A 25 20.13 16.69 -7.84
N THR A 26 20.14 17.36 -6.70
CA THR A 26 20.99 18.51 -6.41
C THR A 26 22.01 18.16 -5.32
N PHE A 27 22.48 19.16 -4.59
CA PHE A 27 23.29 19.06 -3.38
C PHE A 27 23.06 20.33 -2.56
N ILE A 28 23.25 20.25 -1.24
CA ILE A 28 23.32 21.46 -0.41
C ILE A 28 24.78 21.83 -0.17
N THR A 29 25.07 23.12 -0.17
CA THR A 29 26.37 23.62 0.29
C THR A 29 26.27 23.98 1.76
N VAL A 30 27.12 23.36 2.57
CA VAL A 30 27.22 23.62 4.02
C VAL A 30 28.67 23.89 4.37
N PHE A 31 28.90 24.65 5.43
CA PHE A 31 30.25 24.89 5.93
C PHE A 31 30.68 23.74 6.86
N ASP A 32 31.79 23.08 6.55
CA ASP A 32 32.38 22.06 7.40
C ASP A 32 33.34 22.73 8.39
N ALA A 33 32.93 22.80 9.67
CA ALA A 33 33.71 23.43 10.72
C ALA A 33 35.04 22.71 11.00
N SER A 34 35.18 21.42 10.69
CA SER A 34 36.43 20.67 10.88
C SER A 34 37.44 20.95 9.77
N ARG A 35 36.95 21.14 8.54
CA ARG A 35 37.77 21.39 7.34
C ARG A 35 37.96 22.88 7.03
N GLN A 36 37.17 23.75 7.67
CA GLN A 36 37.15 25.19 7.43
C GLN A 36 36.86 25.55 5.96
N GLU A 37 36.01 24.77 5.29
CA GLU A 37 35.66 24.94 3.89
C GLU A 37 34.17 24.67 3.65
N ASN A 38 33.64 25.20 2.54
CA ASN A 38 32.30 24.84 2.08
C ASN A 38 32.35 23.47 1.39
N VAL A 39 31.49 22.56 1.83
CA VAL A 39 31.35 21.20 1.27
C VAL A 39 29.97 21.01 0.67
N MET A 40 29.88 20.11 -0.31
CA MET A 40 28.60 19.69 -0.90
C MET A 40 28.13 18.41 -0.21
N VAL A 41 26.89 18.42 0.29
CA VAL A 41 26.26 17.27 0.94
C VAL A 41 25.09 16.78 0.11
N ARG A 42 25.07 15.46 -0.13
CA ARG A 42 23.95 14.75 -0.75
C ARG A 42 23.46 13.67 0.22
N PRO A 43 22.28 13.85 0.84
CA PRO A 43 21.69 12.81 1.68
C PRO A 43 21.15 11.66 0.82
N HIS A 44 21.18 10.45 1.39
CA HIS A 44 20.59 9.25 0.80
C HIS A 44 19.60 8.65 1.80
N LEU A 45 18.40 8.31 1.33
CA LEU A 45 17.43 7.58 2.15
C LEU A 45 17.93 6.13 2.33
N LEU A 46 18.34 5.80 3.55
CA LEU A 46 18.82 4.46 3.89
C LEU A 46 17.67 3.50 4.23
N ALA A 47 16.76 3.94 5.10
CA ALA A 47 15.63 3.14 5.56
C ALA A 47 14.49 4.04 6.06
N ILE A 48 13.26 3.56 5.90
CA ILE A 48 12.08 4.16 6.51
C ILE A 48 11.71 3.29 7.71
N MET A 49 11.86 3.86 8.91
CA MET A 49 11.45 3.22 10.16
C MET A 49 10.02 3.63 10.46
N ALA A 50 9.13 2.65 10.57
CA ALA A 50 7.72 2.85 10.81
C ALA A 50 7.22 1.87 11.87
N ASP A 51 6.29 2.31 12.70
CA ASP A 51 5.57 1.41 13.59
C ASP A 51 4.65 0.47 12.79
N ASN A 52 3.98 -0.46 13.48
CA ASN A 52 3.20 -1.49 12.80
C ASN A 52 2.05 -0.90 11.93
N PRO A 53 1.23 0.06 12.40
CA PRO A 53 0.23 0.71 11.56
C PRO A 53 0.82 1.46 10.35
N MET A 54 1.84 2.29 10.56
CA MET A 54 2.43 3.08 9.47
C MET A 54 3.11 2.18 8.43
N ALA A 55 3.83 1.14 8.86
CA ALA A 55 4.45 0.19 7.94
C ALA A 55 3.40 -0.59 7.11
N ALA A 56 2.24 -0.89 7.69
CA ALA A 56 1.14 -1.52 6.95
C ALA A 56 0.58 -0.58 5.86
N SER A 57 0.37 0.70 6.21
CA SER A 57 -0.11 1.71 5.26
C SER A 57 0.87 1.89 4.09
N LEU A 58 2.15 2.11 4.39
CA LEU A 58 3.20 2.33 3.38
C LEU A 58 3.43 1.12 2.45
N SER A 59 3.08 -0.09 2.89
CA SER A 59 3.23 -1.32 2.09
C SER A 59 1.92 -1.81 1.46
N SER A 60 0.82 -1.04 1.59
CA SER A 60 -0.52 -1.47 1.17
C SER A 60 -0.89 -2.85 1.74
N SER A 61 -0.49 -3.13 2.98
CA SER A 61 -0.67 -4.40 3.64
C SER A 61 -1.89 -4.36 4.57
N ILE A 62 -2.69 -5.42 4.56
CA ILE A 62 -3.78 -5.61 5.55
C ILE A 62 -3.24 -6.13 6.91
N GLY A 63 -1.93 -6.33 7.04
CA GLY A 63 -1.27 -6.88 8.21
C GLY A 63 -1.62 -8.35 8.45
N MET A 64 -1.63 -8.76 9.72
CA MET A 64 -1.85 -10.17 10.14
C MET A 64 -3.25 -10.73 9.81
N LYS A 65 -4.16 -9.92 9.26
CA LYS A 65 -5.48 -10.37 8.81
C LYS A 65 -5.46 -10.99 7.41
N GLY A 66 -4.34 -10.90 6.70
CA GLY A 66 -4.15 -11.51 5.39
C GLY A 66 -3.37 -12.82 5.49
N ASN A 67 -3.60 -13.72 4.53
CA ASN A 67 -2.79 -14.93 4.35
C ASN A 67 -1.36 -14.54 3.96
N ARG A 68 -1.20 -13.57 3.06
CA ARG A 68 0.11 -13.01 2.68
C ARG A 68 0.46 -11.74 3.47
N PHE A 69 0.55 -11.87 4.80
CA PHE A 69 0.71 -10.73 5.72
C PHE A 69 2.08 -10.04 5.66
N CYS A 70 3.13 -10.71 5.16
CA CYS A 70 4.48 -10.16 5.11
C CYS A 70 4.53 -8.91 4.21
N ARG A 71 5.25 -7.87 4.65
CA ARG A 71 5.42 -6.61 3.92
C ARG A 71 6.49 -6.65 2.85
N LEU A 72 7.35 -7.65 2.90
CA LEU A 72 8.50 -7.81 2.00
C LEU A 72 8.27 -8.89 0.93
N CYS A 73 7.48 -9.91 1.24
CA CYS A 73 7.25 -11.05 0.34
C CYS A 73 5.82 -11.59 0.41
N HIS A 74 5.52 -12.54 -0.47
CA HIS A 74 4.22 -13.21 -0.62
C HIS A 74 4.16 -14.56 0.11
N VAL A 75 4.93 -14.74 1.19
CA VAL A 75 4.87 -15.95 2.02
C VAL A 75 3.43 -16.23 2.46
N ASP A 76 3.00 -17.50 2.35
CA ASP A 76 1.66 -17.91 2.75
C ASP A 76 1.60 -18.27 4.23
N GLY A 77 0.93 -17.43 5.01
CA GLY A 77 0.57 -17.65 6.41
C GLY A 77 -0.88 -18.09 6.60
N SER A 78 -1.56 -18.59 5.56
CA SER A 78 -2.92 -19.12 5.71
C SER A 78 -2.98 -20.25 6.74
N SER A 79 -4.05 -20.27 7.55
CA SER A 79 -4.22 -21.34 8.55
C SER A 79 -4.26 -22.72 7.92
N LEU A 80 -4.75 -22.84 6.68
CA LEU A 80 -4.80 -24.11 5.96
C LEU A 80 -3.38 -24.56 5.55
N GLY A 81 -2.55 -23.65 5.04
CA GLY A 81 -1.17 -23.94 4.68
C GLY A 81 -0.35 -24.37 5.90
N LEU A 82 -0.47 -23.62 7.01
CA LEU A 82 0.30 -23.88 8.24
C LEU A 82 -0.05 -25.19 8.95
N GLN A 83 -1.19 -25.81 8.65
CA GLN A 83 -1.56 -27.13 9.18
C GLN A 83 -0.85 -28.29 8.46
N THR A 84 -0.18 -28.02 7.35
CA THR A 84 0.58 -29.01 6.59
C THR A 84 2.07 -28.88 6.89
N GLN A 85 2.79 -30.01 6.89
CA GLN A 85 4.25 -29.99 7.06
C GLN A 85 4.92 -29.14 5.97
N ASP A 86 4.52 -29.32 4.71
CA ASP A 86 5.09 -28.59 3.58
C ASP A 86 4.81 -27.08 3.67
N GLY A 87 3.58 -26.69 4.02
CA GLY A 87 3.22 -25.28 4.20
C GLY A 87 3.95 -24.64 5.37
N MET A 88 4.13 -25.35 6.49
CA MET A 88 4.96 -24.85 7.60
C MET A 88 6.43 -24.70 7.19
N MET A 89 6.98 -25.65 6.44
CA MET A 89 8.36 -25.56 5.92
C MET A 89 8.54 -24.43 4.90
N ALA A 90 7.51 -24.13 4.09
CA ALA A 90 7.50 -23.00 3.18
C ALA A 90 7.39 -21.67 3.93
N TYR A 91 6.57 -21.59 4.99
CA TYR A 91 6.41 -20.40 5.83
C TYR A 91 7.71 -19.97 6.52
N LEU A 92 8.59 -20.92 6.86
CA LEU A 92 9.90 -20.66 7.45
C LEU A 92 10.94 -20.13 6.44
N LYS A 93 10.57 -20.00 5.17
CA LYS A 93 11.42 -19.47 4.10
C LYS A 93 10.82 -18.18 3.55
N GLU A 94 11.66 -17.36 2.94
CA GLU A 94 11.19 -16.20 2.20
C GLU A 94 10.33 -16.65 1.00
N GLY A 95 9.16 -16.03 0.87
CA GLY A 95 8.34 -16.15 -0.34
C GLY A 95 8.81 -15.19 -1.44
N ASP A 96 8.07 -15.14 -2.54
CA ASP A 96 8.37 -14.25 -3.64
C ASP A 96 8.34 -12.77 -3.19
N PRO A 97 9.35 -11.96 -3.54
CA PRO A 97 9.37 -10.55 -3.16
C PRO A 97 8.13 -9.79 -3.64
N ARG A 98 7.62 -8.91 -2.78
CA ARG A 98 6.59 -7.96 -3.18
C ARG A 98 7.22 -6.92 -4.10
N SER A 99 6.55 -6.65 -5.22
CA SER A 99 6.88 -5.54 -6.11
C SER A 99 5.74 -4.53 -6.16
N ALA A 100 6.06 -3.27 -6.49
CA ALA A 100 5.06 -2.23 -6.72
C ALA A 100 4.02 -2.68 -7.77
N ASP A 101 4.46 -3.39 -8.81
CA ASP A 101 3.58 -3.89 -9.86
C ASP A 101 2.63 -4.98 -9.34
N SER A 102 3.13 -5.92 -8.52
CA SER A 102 2.28 -6.96 -7.91
C SER A 102 1.22 -6.37 -6.97
N ILE A 103 1.58 -5.32 -6.23
CA ILE A 103 0.67 -4.61 -5.32
C ILE A 103 -0.38 -3.86 -6.13
N LYS A 104 0.04 -3.08 -7.15
CA LYS A 104 -0.89 -2.36 -8.03
C LYS A 104 -1.85 -3.30 -8.73
N ALA A 105 -1.38 -4.44 -9.23
CA ALA A 105 -2.24 -5.45 -9.85
C ALA A 105 -3.31 -5.98 -8.87
N ALA A 106 -2.93 -6.27 -7.63
CA ALA A 106 -3.87 -6.71 -6.60
C ALA A 106 -4.89 -5.63 -6.22
N LEU A 107 -4.49 -4.35 -6.20
CA LEU A 107 -5.39 -3.22 -5.94
C LEU A 107 -6.33 -2.96 -7.12
N TRP A 108 -5.84 -3.03 -8.36
CA TRP A 108 -6.68 -2.92 -9.55
C TRP A 108 -7.73 -4.02 -9.63
N ALA A 109 -7.36 -5.26 -9.30
CA ALA A 109 -8.31 -6.37 -9.21
C ALA A 109 -9.44 -6.08 -8.20
N GLN A 110 -9.17 -5.37 -7.10
CA GLN A 110 -10.21 -4.94 -6.15
C GLN A 110 -11.14 -3.87 -6.75
N ILE A 111 -10.59 -2.93 -7.53
CA ILE A 111 -11.40 -1.91 -8.22
C ILE A 111 -12.32 -2.59 -9.26
N GLU A 112 -11.78 -3.46 -10.10
CA GLU A 112 -12.54 -4.23 -11.09
C GLU A 112 -13.63 -5.09 -10.45
N ALA A 113 -13.29 -5.79 -9.36
CA ALA A 113 -14.25 -6.59 -8.62
C ALA A 113 -15.38 -5.72 -8.02
N SER A 114 -15.06 -4.53 -7.51
CA SER A 114 -16.07 -3.58 -7.01
C SER A 114 -17.01 -3.13 -8.14
N SER A 115 -16.44 -2.81 -9.31
CA SER A 115 -17.23 -2.51 -10.51
C SER A 115 -18.12 -3.68 -10.90
N ALA A 116 -17.67 -4.93 -10.76
CA ALA A 116 -18.42 -6.15 -11.09
C ALA A 116 -19.53 -6.56 -10.08
N ASN A 117 -19.76 -5.80 -9.01
CA ASN A 117 -20.69 -6.14 -7.92
C ASN A 117 -20.32 -7.36 -7.07
N VAL A 118 -19.03 -7.62 -6.88
CA VAL A 118 -18.69 -8.68 -5.93
C VAL A 118 -19.21 -8.33 -4.54
N SER A 119 -19.68 -9.34 -3.81
CA SER A 119 -20.16 -9.16 -2.44
C SER A 119 -19.04 -8.68 -1.52
N GLU A 120 -19.39 -8.06 -0.38
CA GLU A 120 -18.40 -7.68 0.63
C GLU A 120 -17.57 -8.88 1.12
N ALA A 121 -18.18 -10.07 1.16
CA ALA A 121 -17.51 -11.31 1.53
C ALA A 121 -16.41 -11.68 0.51
N GLU A 122 -16.70 -11.50 -0.78
CA GLU A 122 -15.74 -11.76 -1.86
C GLU A 122 -14.62 -10.71 -1.88
N MET A 123 -14.96 -9.43 -1.70
CA MET A 123 -13.95 -8.37 -1.55
C MET A 123 -13.01 -8.63 -0.36
N LYS A 124 -13.58 -9.08 0.76
CA LYS A 124 -12.82 -9.47 1.94
C LYS A 124 -11.92 -10.67 1.64
N ARG A 125 -12.40 -11.66 0.89
CA ARG A 125 -11.62 -12.82 0.45
C ARG A 125 -10.41 -12.38 -0.38
N LEU A 126 -10.61 -11.57 -1.41
CA LEU A 126 -9.52 -11.05 -2.27
C LEU A 126 -8.44 -10.33 -1.46
N ARG A 127 -8.84 -9.47 -0.52
CA ARG A 127 -7.91 -8.74 0.37
C ARG A 127 -7.18 -9.67 1.33
N THR A 128 -7.86 -10.66 1.89
CA THR A 128 -7.26 -11.64 2.80
C THR A 128 -6.28 -12.54 2.04
N GLU A 129 -6.64 -13.09 0.89
CA GLU A 129 -5.78 -13.97 0.10
C GLU A 129 -4.50 -13.28 -0.35
N THR A 130 -4.61 -12.06 -0.87
CA THR A 130 -3.45 -11.27 -1.35
C THR A 130 -2.69 -10.57 -0.22
N GLY A 131 -3.27 -10.45 0.96
CA GLY A 131 -2.77 -9.62 2.06
C GLY A 131 -2.66 -8.13 1.72
N THR A 132 -3.30 -7.67 0.64
CA THR A 132 -3.10 -6.34 0.07
C THR A 132 -4.37 -5.48 0.22
N LYS A 133 -4.23 -4.31 0.84
CA LYS A 133 -5.28 -3.31 1.03
C LYS A 133 -4.64 -1.96 1.34
N ASP A 134 -5.12 -0.91 0.70
CA ASP A 134 -4.86 0.48 1.10
C ASP A 134 -6.17 1.28 1.21
N GLU A 135 -6.09 2.45 1.83
CA GLU A 135 -7.25 3.31 2.08
C GLU A 135 -7.70 4.09 0.84
N ALA A 136 -6.81 4.42 -0.10
CA ALA A 136 -7.18 5.11 -1.33
C ALA A 136 -8.00 4.18 -2.24
N THR A 137 -7.54 2.96 -2.48
CA THR A 137 -8.27 1.93 -3.24
C THR A 137 -9.59 1.59 -2.56
N LYS A 138 -9.59 1.39 -1.22
CA LYS A 138 -10.83 1.15 -0.48
C LYS A 138 -11.86 2.27 -0.73
N ARG A 139 -11.44 3.54 -0.65
CA ARG A 139 -12.32 4.67 -0.92
C ARG A 139 -12.92 4.62 -2.32
N GLN A 140 -12.13 4.25 -3.33
CA GLN A 140 -12.65 4.09 -4.70
C GLN A 140 -13.67 2.95 -4.79
N CYS A 141 -13.39 1.80 -4.16
CA CYS A 141 -14.35 0.70 -4.07
C CYS A 141 -15.68 1.15 -3.43
N ASP A 142 -15.63 1.88 -2.30
CA ASP A 142 -16.81 2.36 -1.58
C ASP A 142 -17.64 3.34 -2.44
N ILE A 143 -16.99 4.20 -3.22
CA ILE A 143 -17.65 5.10 -4.19
C ILE A 143 -18.37 4.29 -5.26
N LEU A 144 -17.71 3.28 -5.85
CA LEU A 144 -18.30 2.43 -6.89
C LEU A 144 -19.53 1.67 -6.38
N TYR A 145 -19.47 1.14 -5.16
CA TYR A 145 -20.63 0.50 -4.51
C TYR A 145 -21.79 1.47 -4.30
N THR A 146 -21.49 2.71 -3.87
CA THR A 146 -22.51 3.75 -3.65
C THR A 146 -23.18 4.17 -4.96
N LEU A 147 -22.39 4.52 -5.98
CA LEU A 147 -22.88 4.92 -7.30
C LEU A 147 -23.77 3.84 -7.91
N ARG A 148 -23.38 2.57 -7.74
CA ARG A 148 -24.19 1.45 -8.23
C ARG A 148 -25.55 1.37 -7.55
N LYS A 149 -25.58 1.49 -6.22
CA LYS A 149 -26.84 1.44 -5.46
C LYS A 149 -27.80 2.57 -5.88
N GLU A 150 -27.25 3.75 -6.18
CA GLU A 150 -28.01 4.87 -6.74
C GLU A 150 -28.55 4.55 -8.14
N LEU A 151 -27.73 3.96 -9.01
CA LEU A 151 -28.14 3.52 -10.35
C LEU A 151 -29.27 2.47 -10.31
N GLU A 152 -29.14 1.45 -9.47
CA GLU A 152 -30.15 0.41 -9.26
C GLU A 152 -31.47 1.01 -8.76
N THR A 153 -31.41 1.98 -7.85
CA THR A 153 -32.59 2.70 -7.34
C THR A 153 -33.24 3.57 -8.43
N SER A 154 -32.43 4.13 -9.34
CA SER A 154 -32.91 4.95 -10.47
C SER A 154 -33.44 4.15 -11.67
N GLY A 155 -33.34 2.81 -11.64
CA GLY A 155 -33.80 1.92 -12.72
C GLY A 155 -32.92 1.92 -13.97
N ARG A 156 -31.72 2.53 -13.92
CA ARG A 156 -30.77 2.56 -15.04
C ARG A 156 -29.90 1.31 -15.04
N SER A 157 -29.81 0.64 -16.18
CA SER A 157 -28.93 -0.53 -16.34
C SER A 157 -27.50 -0.12 -16.67
N ARG A 158 -26.53 -0.92 -16.21
CA ARG A 158 -25.11 -0.77 -16.54
C ARG A 158 -24.86 -0.76 -18.06
N LEU A 159 -25.68 -1.50 -18.83
CA LEU A 159 -25.61 -1.53 -20.30
C LEU A 159 -25.98 -0.19 -20.97
N GLU A 160 -26.78 0.65 -20.31
CA GLU A 160 -27.19 1.96 -20.85
C GLU A 160 -26.14 3.05 -20.63
N THR A 161 -25.12 2.77 -19.81
CA THR A 161 -24.06 3.73 -19.43
C THR A 161 -22.72 3.43 -20.07
N ASP A 162 -22.40 2.15 -20.30
CA ASP A 162 -21.21 1.73 -21.08
C ASP A 162 -21.37 2.01 -22.60
N ALA A 163 -22.56 2.45 -23.03
CA ALA A 163 -22.88 2.83 -24.42
C ALA A 163 -22.72 4.34 -24.71
N LEU A 164 -22.23 5.13 -23.74
CA LEU A 164 -21.88 6.55 -23.86
C LEU A 164 -20.36 6.73 -23.88
#